data_AF-A0A7W0TKS3-F1
#
_entry.id   AF-A0A7W0TKS3-F1
#
_cell.length_a   1.000
_cell.length_b   1.000
_cell.length_c   1.000
_cell.angle_alpha   90.00
_cell.angle_beta   90.00
_cell.angle_gamma   90.00
#
_symmetry.space_group_name_H-M   'P 1'
#
loop_
_entity.id
_entity.type
_entity.pdbx_description
1 polymer ?
#
loop_
_entity_poly.entity_id
_entity_poly.type
_entity_poly.pdbx_seq_one_letter_code
_entity_poly.pdbx_strand_id
1 'polypeptide(L)'
;MSTTSATKASATTDGGSRFKGLAGLQRLGRSLMLPIAALPAAALLLRLGQADLLGVDGLGQFADWLLPVAAVIGAAGGAIFSNLPIIFAVGVAIGLARKADGSTALAALIGYLVLEGVFTAMAPYVNGEPAEGAEQEIINYGVLGGILIGVMAARLWQRYYRIKLPDYLAFFGGRRFVPIITAFAAIALGVVMALLYPVFDYLL
;
A
#
# COMPACT_ATOMS: atom_id res chain seq x y z
N MET A 1 -39.37 55.12 -27.61
CA MET A 1 -38.70 56.07 -26.70
C MET A 1 -38.35 55.29 -25.43
N SER A 2 -37.14 54.71 -25.35
CA SER A 2 -35.96 55.25 -24.62
C SER A 2 -36.31 55.49 -23.15
N THR A 3 -35.74 54.86 -22.13
CA THR A 3 -34.43 54.24 -21.86
C THR A 3 -34.60 53.59 -20.46
N THR A 4 -33.89 52.54 -20.08
CA THR A 4 -32.78 52.66 -19.10
C THR A 4 -32.03 51.34 -19.00
N SER A 5 -30.73 51.46 -19.22
CA SER A 5 -29.64 50.52 -19.02
C SER A 5 -29.50 50.01 -17.59
N ALA A 6 -29.11 48.75 -17.41
CA ALA A 6 -28.15 48.37 -16.38
C ALA A 6 -27.47 47.03 -16.71
N THR A 7 -26.32 47.14 -17.38
CA THR A 7 -25.26 46.12 -17.41
C THR A 7 -24.94 45.66 -15.98
N LYS A 8 -25.22 44.39 -15.64
CA LYS A 8 -24.62 43.78 -14.46
C LYS A 8 -23.28 43.18 -14.85
N ALA A 9 -22.25 43.92 -14.47
CA ALA A 9 -20.85 43.58 -14.60
C ALA A 9 -20.55 42.18 -14.03
N SER A 10 -19.67 41.47 -14.73
CA SER A 10 -19.03 40.25 -14.28
C SER A 10 -18.28 40.52 -12.96
N ALA A 11 -18.67 39.84 -11.90
CA ALA A 11 -17.84 39.71 -10.71
C ALA A 11 -17.11 38.36 -10.80
N THR A 12 -15.95 38.37 -11.46
CA THR A 12 -14.91 37.38 -11.26
C THR A 12 -14.49 37.43 -9.79
N THR A 13 -14.91 36.46 -8.99
CA THR A 13 -14.30 36.18 -7.68
C THR A 13 -13.17 35.20 -7.91
N ASP A 14 -12.03 35.76 -8.30
CA ASP A 14 -10.74 35.11 -8.18
C ASP A 14 -10.42 35.04 -6.68
N GLY A 15 -10.43 33.82 -6.13
CA GLY A 15 -10.59 33.61 -4.70
C GLY A 15 -9.91 32.33 -4.20
N GLY A 16 -8.60 32.39 -4.04
CA GLY A 16 -7.92 31.71 -2.92
C GLY A 16 -7.32 30.34 -3.22
N SER A 17 -6.00 30.33 -3.36
CA SER A 17 -5.07 29.19 -3.25
C SER A 17 -5.12 28.51 -1.86
N ARG A 18 -6.27 27.96 -1.45
CA ARG A 18 -6.45 27.19 -0.21
C ARG A 18 -6.96 25.78 -0.58
N PHE A 19 -6.42 24.74 0.05
CA PHE A 19 -6.89 23.33 0.01
C PHE A 19 -6.39 22.36 -1.09
N LYS A 20 -5.33 22.64 -1.87
CA LYS A 20 -4.73 21.59 -2.73
C LYS A 20 -4.19 20.37 -1.94
N GLY A 21 -3.64 20.61 -0.74
CA GLY A 21 -3.15 19.55 0.15
C GLY A 21 -4.27 18.72 0.80
N LEU A 22 -5.34 19.38 1.26
CA LEU A 22 -6.48 18.72 1.89
C LEU A 22 -7.27 17.84 0.93
N ALA A 23 -7.41 18.26 -0.34
CA ALA A 23 -7.98 17.39 -1.38
C ALA A 23 -7.12 16.13 -1.63
N GLY A 24 -5.79 16.23 -1.48
CA GLY A 24 -4.87 15.10 -1.56
C GLY A 24 -5.04 14.13 -0.39
N LEU A 25 -5.10 14.65 0.84
CA LEU A 25 -5.35 13.84 2.05
C LEU A 25 -6.73 13.17 2.00
N GLN A 26 -7.77 13.86 1.53
CA GLN A 26 -9.11 13.27 1.38
C GLN A 26 -9.11 12.10 0.38
N ARG A 27 -8.40 12.23 -0.74
CA ARG A 27 -8.26 11.15 -1.74
C ARG A 27 -7.48 9.97 -1.18
N LEU A 28 -6.42 10.23 -0.41
CA LEU A 28 -5.68 9.19 0.29
C LEU A 28 -6.56 8.47 1.33
N GLY A 29 -7.33 9.21 2.13
CA GLY A 29 -8.28 8.62 3.07
C GLY A 29 -9.30 7.72 2.37
N ARG A 30 -9.82 8.15 1.22
CA ARG A 30 -10.72 7.33 0.40
C ARG A 30 -10.04 6.09 -0.20
N SER A 31 -8.75 6.16 -0.57
CA SER A 31 -8.05 5.01 -1.13
C SER A 31 -7.75 3.92 -0.11
N LEU A 32 -7.59 4.29 1.17
CA LEU A 32 -7.43 3.35 2.28
C LEU A 32 -8.69 2.54 2.58
N MET A 33 -9.87 2.99 2.13
CA MET A 33 -11.13 2.27 2.37
C MET A 33 -11.18 0.88 1.72
N LEU A 34 -10.52 0.71 0.56
CA LEU A 34 -10.51 -0.57 -0.17
C LEU A 34 -9.87 -1.70 0.65
N PRO A 35 -8.62 -1.56 1.13
CA PRO A 35 -8.01 -2.53 2.05
C PRO A 35 -8.79 -2.73 3.35
N ILE A 36 -9.26 -1.63 3.95
CA ILE A 36 -9.92 -1.65 5.26
C ILE A 36 -11.20 -2.50 5.22
N ALA A 37 -11.91 -2.51 4.09
CA ALA A 37 -13.12 -3.30 3.93
C ALA A 37 -12.89 -4.83 4.04
N ALA A 38 -11.66 -5.32 3.79
CA ALA A 38 -11.34 -6.74 3.90
C ALA A 38 -10.97 -7.17 5.34
N LEU A 39 -10.58 -6.23 6.20
CA LEU A 39 -10.11 -6.52 7.56
C LEU A 39 -11.17 -7.18 8.46
N PRO A 40 -12.47 -6.81 8.43
CA PRO A 40 -13.49 -7.48 9.24
C PRO A 40 -13.64 -8.96 8.91
N ALA A 41 -13.62 -9.31 7.62
CA ALA A 41 -13.69 -10.70 7.20
C ALA A 41 -12.44 -11.47 7.66
N ALA A 42 -11.24 -10.89 7.49
CA ALA A 42 -9.99 -11.47 7.98
C ALA A 42 -10.00 -11.70 9.50
N ALA A 43 -10.49 -10.72 10.26
CA ALA A 43 -10.60 -10.79 11.72
C ALA A 43 -11.57 -11.88 12.17
N LEU A 44 -12.72 -12.01 11.50
CA LEU A 44 -13.68 -13.07 11.79
C LEU A 44 -13.10 -14.45 11.49
N LEU A 45 -12.45 -14.64 10.34
CA LEU A 45 -11.78 -15.90 10.01
C LEU A 45 -10.70 -16.23 11.04
N LEU A 46 -9.84 -15.26 11.38
CA LEU A 46 -8.79 -15.48 12.36
C LEU A 46 -9.35 -15.83 13.74
N ARG A 47 -10.39 -15.12 14.21
CA ARG A 47 -11.01 -15.39 15.51
C ARG A 47 -11.70 -16.76 15.52
N LEU A 48 -12.45 -17.12 14.48
CA LEU A 48 -13.14 -18.41 14.39
C LEU A 48 -12.17 -19.60 14.45
N GLY A 49 -10.96 -19.48 13.89
CA GLY A 49 -9.95 -20.53 13.92
C GLY A 49 -9.23 -20.72 15.27
N GLN A 50 -9.51 -19.91 16.29
CA GLN A 50 -8.82 -19.99 17.59
C GLN A 50 -9.28 -21.19 18.44
N ALA A 51 -8.43 -21.56 19.40
CA ALA A 51 -8.63 -22.69 20.31
C ALA A 51 -10.00 -22.65 21.02
N ASP A 52 -10.41 -21.47 21.50
CA ASP A 52 -11.67 -21.28 22.25
C ASP A 52 -12.95 -21.45 21.42
N LEU A 53 -12.87 -21.37 20.07
CA LEU A 53 -14.05 -21.36 19.19
C LEU A 53 -14.19 -22.66 18.41
N LEU A 54 -13.51 -22.80 17.28
CA LEU A 54 -13.55 -24.05 16.51
C LEU A 54 -12.43 -25.02 16.92
N GLY A 55 -11.44 -24.56 17.68
CA GLY A 55 -10.28 -25.35 18.07
C GLY A 55 -10.49 -26.25 19.30
N VAL A 56 -9.37 -26.66 19.90
CA VAL A 56 -9.29 -27.71 20.94
C VAL A 56 -10.15 -27.45 22.17
N ASP A 57 -10.26 -26.20 22.61
CA ASP A 57 -10.98 -25.81 23.85
C ASP A 57 -12.43 -25.39 23.57
N GLY A 58 -12.80 -25.26 22.29
CA GLY A 58 -14.12 -24.86 21.81
C GLY A 58 -14.92 -26.05 21.27
N LEU A 59 -15.53 -25.89 20.10
CA LEU A 59 -16.32 -26.93 19.43
C LEU A 59 -15.49 -28.15 18.98
N GLY A 60 -14.16 -28.00 18.88
CA GLY A 60 -13.25 -29.09 18.54
C GLY A 60 -13.16 -30.17 19.62
N GLN A 61 -13.49 -29.87 20.88
CA GLN A 61 -13.54 -30.87 21.96
C GLN A 61 -14.62 -31.94 21.74
N PHE A 62 -15.68 -31.60 20.98
CA PHE A 62 -16.79 -32.51 20.68
C PHE A 62 -16.62 -33.23 19.33
N ALA A 63 -15.65 -32.80 18.52
CA ALA A 63 -15.49 -33.25 17.14
C ALA A 63 -14.03 -33.08 16.68
N ASP A 64 -13.26 -34.17 16.74
CA ASP A 64 -11.85 -34.17 16.32
C ASP A 64 -11.64 -33.75 14.85
N TRP A 65 -12.64 -33.98 14.00
CA TRP A 65 -12.58 -33.55 12.59
C TRP A 65 -12.64 -32.02 12.41
N LEU A 66 -13.03 -31.27 13.45
CA LEU A 66 -13.14 -29.81 13.42
C LEU A 66 -11.80 -29.12 13.66
N LEU A 67 -10.85 -29.79 14.31
CA LEU A 67 -9.48 -29.29 14.57
C LEU A 67 -8.73 -28.85 13.30
N PRO A 68 -8.64 -29.67 12.23
CA PRO A 68 -8.01 -29.24 10.99
C PRO A 68 -8.79 -28.13 10.29
N VAL A 69 -10.12 -28.09 10.42
CA VAL A 69 -10.96 -27.02 9.85
C VAL A 69 -10.67 -25.69 10.55
N ALA A 70 -10.58 -25.68 11.88
CA ALA A 70 -10.22 -24.51 12.68
C ALA A 70 -8.84 -23.98 12.27
N ALA A 71 -7.85 -24.87 12.12
CA ALA A 71 -6.51 -24.51 11.67
C ALA A 71 -6.51 -23.87 10.27
N VAL A 72 -7.26 -24.44 9.32
CA VAL A 72 -7.39 -23.88 7.95
C VAL A 72 -8.04 -22.49 7.97
N ILE A 73 -9.13 -22.31 8.73
CA ILE A 73 -9.85 -21.03 8.83
C ILE A 73 -8.97 -19.97 9.50
N GLY A 74 -8.30 -20.32 10.60
CA GLY A 74 -7.38 -19.43 11.31
C GLY A 74 -6.19 -19.01 10.43
N ALA A 75 -5.58 -19.98 9.73
CA ALA A 75 -4.48 -19.71 8.81
C ALA A 75 -4.90 -18.79 7.65
N ALA A 76 -6.10 -18.98 7.10
CA ALA A 76 -6.64 -18.11 6.04
C ALA A 76 -6.81 -16.66 6.52
N GLY A 77 -7.35 -16.45 7.73
CA GLY A 77 -7.44 -15.11 8.33
C GLY A 77 -6.06 -14.51 8.60
N GLY A 78 -5.15 -15.29 9.17
CA GLY A 78 -3.77 -14.88 9.46
C GLY A 78 -2.97 -14.49 8.22
N ALA A 79 -3.19 -15.17 7.09
CA ALA A 79 -2.53 -14.84 5.82
C ALA A 79 -2.85 -13.41 5.35
N ILE A 80 -4.07 -12.93 5.57
CA ILE A 80 -4.47 -11.56 5.21
C ILE A 80 -3.75 -10.53 6.09
N PHE A 81 -3.66 -10.77 7.40
CA PHE A 81 -2.94 -9.88 8.31
C PHE A 81 -1.44 -9.86 8.05
N SER A 82 -0.86 -11.02 7.73
CA SER A 82 0.58 -11.15 7.42
C SER A 82 0.96 -10.38 6.15
N ASN A 83 0.02 -10.24 5.21
CA ASN A 83 0.20 -9.53 3.94
C ASN A 83 -0.52 -8.17 3.92
N LEU A 84 -0.88 -7.64 5.08
CA LEU A 84 -1.61 -6.36 5.17
C LEU A 84 -0.84 -5.19 4.51
N PRO A 85 0.49 -5.05 4.67
CA PRO A 85 1.25 -4.00 4.00
C PRO A 85 1.11 -4.01 2.48
N ILE A 86 1.21 -5.18 1.83
CA ILE A 86 1.11 -5.29 0.37
C ILE A 86 -0.32 -5.06 -0.12
N ILE A 87 -1.33 -5.49 0.65
CA ILE A 87 -2.74 -5.21 0.38
C ILE A 87 -2.98 -3.69 0.42
N PHE A 88 -2.39 -2.99 1.40
CA PHE A 88 -2.46 -1.52 1.46
C PHE A 88 -1.70 -0.85 0.32
N ALA A 89 -0.53 -1.34 -0.08
CA ALA A 89 0.20 -0.82 -1.23
C ALA A 89 -0.66 -0.84 -2.50
N VAL A 90 -1.26 -2.00 -2.79
CA VAL A 90 -2.12 -2.18 -3.96
C VAL A 90 -3.40 -1.34 -3.84
N GLY A 91 -4.09 -1.39 -2.71
CA GLY A 91 -5.35 -0.66 -2.52
C GLY A 91 -5.18 0.85 -2.56
N VAL A 92 -4.13 1.39 -1.94
CA VAL A 92 -3.79 2.82 -2.01
C VAL A 92 -3.44 3.22 -3.44
N ALA A 93 -2.67 2.40 -4.16
CA ALA A 93 -2.30 2.70 -5.53
C ALA A 93 -3.52 2.77 -6.46
N ILE A 94 -4.43 1.79 -6.36
CA ILE A 94 -5.68 1.77 -7.14
C ILE A 94 -6.59 2.94 -6.76
N GLY A 95 -6.79 3.19 -5.47
CA GLY A 95 -7.71 4.23 -5.01
C GLY A 95 -7.20 5.66 -5.24
N LEU A 96 -5.88 5.86 -5.32
CA LEU A 96 -5.28 7.17 -5.60
C LEU A 96 -5.08 7.42 -7.11
N ALA A 97 -5.00 6.36 -7.92
CA ALA A 97 -4.92 6.50 -9.37
C ALA A 97 -6.18 7.15 -9.93
N ARG A 98 -6.01 8.10 -10.85
CA ARG A 98 -7.13 8.79 -11.52
C ARG A 98 -8.03 7.84 -12.30
N LYS A 99 -7.46 6.72 -12.76
CA LYS A 99 -8.17 5.66 -13.46
C LYS A 99 -7.67 4.34 -12.89
N ALA A 100 -8.60 3.51 -12.41
CA ALA A 100 -8.30 2.16 -11.98
C ALA A 100 -7.81 1.37 -13.20
N ASP A 101 -6.53 1.05 -13.22
CA ASP A 101 -5.87 0.28 -14.27
C ASP A 101 -5.05 -0.81 -13.58
N GLY A 102 -5.18 -2.06 -14.04
CA GLY A 102 -4.46 -3.21 -13.48
C GLY A 102 -2.94 -3.02 -13.49
N SER A 103 -2.40 -2.22 -14.42
CA SER A 103 -0.98 -1.86 -14.44
C SER A 103 -0.53 -1.07 -13.20
N THR A 104 -1.42 -0.30 -12.57
CA THR A 104 -1.10 0.43 -11.34
C THR A 104 -1.00 -0.52 -10.15
N ALA A 105 -1.92 -1.49 -10.07
CA ALA A 105 -1.92 -2.51 -9.03
C ALA A 105 -0.65 -3.38 -9.11
N LEU A 106 -0.30 -3.82 -10.32
CA LEU A 106 0.91 -4.59 -10.58
C LEU A 106 2.18 -3.79 -10.22
N ALA A 107 2.21 -2.50 -10.56
CA ALA A 107 3.34 -1.63 -10.22
C ALA A 107 3.52 -1.47 -8.70
N ALA A 108 2.42 -1.34 -7.95
CA ALA A 108 2.46 -1.26 -6.50
C ALA A 108 2.90 -2.59 -5.85
N LEU A 109 2.41 -3.72 -6.36
CA LEU A 109 2.84 -5.05 -5.92
C LEU A 109 4.36 -5.22 -6.12
N ILE A 110 4.85 -4.96 -7.34
CA ILE A 110 6.27 -5.08 -7.67
C ILE A 110 7.10 -4.11 -6.83
N GLY A 111 6.66 -2.85 -6.69
CA GLY A 111 7.34 -1.86 -5.86
C GLY A 111 7.45 -2.29 -4.39
N TYR A 112 6.41 -2.94 -3.85
CA TYR A 112 6.41 -3.42 -2.48
C TYR A 112 7.37 -4.60 -2.29
N LEU A 113 7.37 -5.57 -3.21
CA LEU A 113 8.31 -6.70 -3.16
C LEU A 113 9.76 -6.23 -3.27
N VAL A 114 10.02 -5.21 -4.08
CA VAL A 114 11.36 -4.58 -4.17
C VAL A 114 11.72 -3.87 -2.87
N LEU A 115 10.77 -3.16 -2.24
CA LEU A 115 10.98 -2.53 -0.94
C LEU A 115 11.37 -3.57 0.13
N GLU A 116 10.66 -4.68 0.19
CA GLU A 116 10.94 -5.77 1.12
C GLU A 116 12.33 -6.37 0.89
N GLY A 117 12.72 -6.60 -0.37
CA GLY A 117 14.08 -7.03 -0.70
C GLY A 117 15.16 -6.04 -0.27
N VAL A 118 14.90 -4.74 -0.37
CA VAL A 118 15.82 -3.68 0.10
C VAL A 118 15.91 -3.67 1.62
N PHE A 119 14.79 -3.84 2.33
CA PHE A 119 14.78 -3.93 3.79
C PHE A 119 15.55 -5.14 4.30
N THR A 120 15.38 -6.31 3.69
CA THR A 120 16.17 -7.50 4.01
C THR A 120 17.65 -7.29 3.73
N ALA A 121 18.01 -6.66 2.61
CA ALA A 121 19.40 -6.40 2.26
C ALA A 121 20.06 -5.33 3.16
N MET A 122 19.29 -4.36 3.65
CA MET A 122 19.79 -3.27 4.50
C MET A 122 19.77 -3.61 6.00
N ALA A 123 18.97 -4.60 6.42
CA ALA A 123 18.82 -4.98 7.82
C ALA A 123 20.15 -5.19 8.57
N PRO A 124 21.16 -5.92 8.04
CA PRO A 124 22.43 -6.11 8.73
C PRO A 124 23.22 -4.81 8.96
N TYR A 125 23.08 -3.84 8.06
CA TYR A 125 23.80 -2.56 8.14
C TYR A 125 23.14 -1.56 9.07
N VAL A 126 21.83 -1.73 9.32
CA VAL A 126 21.00 -0.77 10.06
C VAL A 126 20.74 -1.26 11.49
N ASN A 127 20.37 -2.54 11.63
CA ASN A 127 20.01 -3.15 12.92
C ASN A 127 21.21 -3.88 13.57
N GLY A 128 22.33 -4.00 12.85
CA GLY A 128 23.51 -4.72 13.30
C GLY A 128 23.46 -6.21 12.98
N GLU A 129 24.56 -6.89 13.29
CA GLU A 129 24.66 -8.34 13.14
C GLU A 129 23.78 -9.05 14.19
N PRO A 130 23.09 -10.14 13.81
CA PRO A 130 22.27 -10.89 14.74
C PRO A 130 23.16 -11.51 15.82
N ALA A 131 22.65 -11.53 17.07
CA ALA A 131 23.29 -12.29 18.13
C ALA A 131 23.44 -13.77 17.72
N GLU A 132 24.48 -14.46 18.20
CA GLU A 132 24.74 -15.86 17.85
C GLU A 132 23.48 -16.74 18.02
N GLY A 133 22.95 -17.23 16.90
CA GLY A 133 21.76 -18.09 16.88
C GLY A 133 20.40 -17.38 16.76
N ALA A 134 20.36 -16.05 16.65
CA ALA A 134 19.13 -15.28 16.44
C ALA A 134 18.86 -15.03 14.94
N GLU A 135 17.57 -14.93 14.59
CA GLU A 135 17.16 -14.48 13.25
C GLU A 135 17.47 -12.98 13.09
N GLN A 136 17.85 -12.56 11.88
CA GLN A 136 18.10 -11.15 11.57
C GLN A 136 16.80 -10.36 11.77
N GLU A 137 16.85 -9.32 12.60
CA GLU A 137 15.74 -8.37 12.72
C GLU A 137 15.59 -7.61 11.40
N ILE A 138 14.53 -7.91 10.65
CA ILE A 138 14.23 -7.27 9.37
C ILE A 138 13.53 -5.94 9.63
N ILE A 139 13.94 -4.92 8.88
CA ILE A 139 13.32 -3.59 8.88
C ILE A 139 11.84 -3.74 8.47
N ASN A 140 10.91 -3.45 9.38
CA ASN A 140 9.48 -3.60 9.13
C ASN A 140 8.69 -2.32 9.43
N TYR A 141 8.28 -1.61 8.37
CA TYR A 141 7.41 -0.43 8.47
C TYR A 141 5.91 -0.77 8.46
N GLY A 142 5.55 -2.05 8.38
CA GLY A 142 4.18 -2.52 8.30
C GLY A 142 3.36 -1.78 7.24
N VAL A 143 2.16 -1.34 7.63
CA VAL A 143 1.19 -0.68 6.73
C VAL A 143 1.75 0.61 6.15
N LEU A 144 2.61 1.33 6.88
CA LEU A 144 3.19 2.59 6.43
C LEU A 144 4.06 2.40 5.18
N GLY A 145 4.91 1.37 5.16
CA GLY A 145 5.70 1.01 3.99
C GLY A 145 4.82 0.71 2.77
N GLY A 146 3.72 -0.02 3.00
CA GLY A 146 2.70 -0.28 2.00
C GLY A 146 2.08 1.00 1.44
N ILE A 147 1.60 1.90 2.30
CA ILE A 147 0.96 3.16 1.90
C ILE A 147 1.92 4.02 1.09
N LEU A 148 3.19 4.15 1.50
CA LEU A 148 4.20 4.94 0.80
C LEU A 148 4.45 4.43 -0.61
N ILE A 149 4.62 3.11 -0.76
CA ILE A 149 4.74 2.47 -2.09
C ILE A 149 3.49 2.67 -2.92
N GLY A 150 2.31 2.52 -2.33
CA GLY A 150 1.04 2.71 -3.04
C GLY A 150 0.88 4.14 -3.57
N VAL A 151 1.24 5.15 -2.76
CA VAL A 151 1.23 6.56 -3.17
C VAL A 151 2.25 6.80 -4.29
N MET A 152 3.45 6.25 -4.17
CA MET A 152 4.51 6.37 -5.16
C MET A 152 4.10 5.74 -6.50
N ALA A 153 3.59 4.50 -6.49
CA ALA A 153 3.11 3.79 -7.66
C ALA A 153 1.99 4.55 -8.38
N ALA A 154 1.01 5.08 -7.63
CA ALA A 154 -0.06 5.91 -8.20
C ALA A 154 0.48 7.18 -8.87
N ARG A 155 1.46 7.85 -8.26
CA ARG A 155 2.08 9.05 -8.86
C ARG A 155 2.89 8.74 -10.10
N LEU A 156 3.70 7.67 -10.07
CA LEU A 156 4.49 7.24 -11.22
C LEU A 156 3.60 6.81 -12.37
N TRP A 157 2.51 6.09 -12.10
CA TRP A 157 1.53 5.75 -13.12
C TRP A 157 0.95 7.00 -13.79
N GLN A 158 0.48 7.98 -13.01
CA GLN A 158 -0.08 9.22 -13.56
C GLN A 158 0.90 10.00 -14.45
N ARG A 159 2.21 9.91 -14.16
CA ARG A 159 3.26 10.59 -14.92
C ARG A 159 3.70 9.81 -16.16
N TYR A 160 3.82 8.48 -16.07
CA TYR A 160 4.52 7.67 -17.06
C TYR A 160 3.63 6.72 -17.88
N TYR A 161 2.33 6.59 -17.59
CA TYR A 161 1.44 5.64 -18.29
C TYR A 161 1.32 5.82 -19.82
N ARG A 162 1.74 6.98 -20.38
CA ARG A 162 1.74 7.28 -21.82
C ARG A 162 3.14 7.59 -22.37
N ILE A 163 4.20 7.22 -21.66
CA ILE A 163 5.57 7.47 -22.14
C ILE A 163 5.83 6.73 -23.45
N LYS A 164 6.50 7.40 -24.39
CA LYS A 164 7.01 6.79 -25.62
C LYS A 164 8.52 6.66 -25.48
N LEU A 165 9.01 5.43 -25.62
CA LEU A 165 10.44 5.13 -25.60
C LEU A 165 10.97 5.04 -27.03
N PRO A 166 12.29 5.19 -27.25
CA PRO A 166 12.92 4.97 -28.56
C PRO A 166 12.62 3.57 -29.12
N ASP A 167 12.76 3.39 -30.43
CA ASP A 167 12.32 2.19 -31.14
C ASP A 167 12.90 0.88 -30.57
N TYR A 168 14.14 0.90 -30.06
CA TYR A 168 14.79 -0.26 -29.44
C TYR A 168 14.23 -0.64 -28.05
N LEU A 169 13.56 0.28 -27.34
CA LEU A 169 12.89 0.04 -26.05
C LEU A 169 11.37 0.17 -26.13
N ALA A 170 10.80 0.27 -27.34
CA ALA A 170 9.37 0.51 -27.55
C ALA A 170 8.48 -0.56 -26.88
N PHE A 171 8.99 -1.78 -26.69
CA PHE A 171 8.30 -2.85 -25.96
C PHE A 171 7.91 -2.46 -24.52
N PHE A 172 8.75 -1.65 -23.85
CA PHE A 172 8.54 -1.21 -22.48
C PHE A 172 7.72 0.09 -22.39
N GLY A 173 7.27 0.66 -23.51
CA GLY A 173 6.54 1.93 -23.53
C GLY A 173 5.16 1.87 -22.85
N GLY A 174 4.63 3.05 -22.54
CA GLY A 174 3.28 3.22 -21.99
C GLY A 174 3.09 2.59 -20.61
N ARG A 175 2.02 1.79 -20.45
CA ARG A 175 1.63 1.22 -19.15
C ARG A 175 2.56 0.14 -18.63
N ARG A 176 3.34 -0.50 -19.52
CA ARG A 176 4.34 -1.53 -19.18
C ARG A 176 5.59 -0.93 -18.52
N PHE A 177 5.85 0.35 -18.76
CA PHE A 177 6.96 1.05 -18.13
C PHE A 177 6.74 1.27 -16.63
N VAL A 178 5.47 1.38 -16.22
CA VAL A 178 5.12 1.83 -14.86
C VAL A 178 5.67 0.89 -13.78
N PRO A 179 5.54 -0.44 -13.88
CA PRO A 179 6.16 -1.34 -12.91
C PRO A 179 7.68 -1.23 -12.85
N ILE A 180 8.33 -1.02 -13.99
CA ILE A 180 9.79 -0.92 -14.09
C ILE A 180 10.29 0.32 -13.34
N ILE A 181 9.73 1.49 -13.64
CA ILE A 181 10.13 2.73 -12.96
C ILE A 181 9.76 2.71 -11.48
N THR A 182 8.66 2.03 -11.12
CA THR A 182 8.25 1.89 -9.71
C THR A 182 9.22 1.01 -8.93
N ALA A 183 9.75 -0.07 -9.52
CA ALA A 183 10.80 -0.87 -8.92
C ALA A 183 12.05 -0.03 -8.62
N PHE A 184 12.57 0.72 -9.60
CA PHE A 184 13.73 1.59 -9.38
C PHE A 184 13.48 2.66 -8.33
N ALA A 185 12.30 3.29 -8.35
CA ALA A 185 11.92 4.27 -7.34
C ALA A 185 11.78 3.64 -5.94
N ALA A 186 11.30 2.39 -5.85
CA ALA A 186 11.20 1.65 -4.60
C ALA A 186 12.56 1.30 -4.00
N ILE A 187 13.58 1.05 -4.83
CA ILE A 187 14.96 0.91 -4.34
C ILE A 187 15.42 2.20 -3.66
N ALA A 188 15.30 3.33 -4.36
CA ALA A 188 15.72 4.61 -3.80
C ALA A 188 14.94 4.97 -2.53
N LEU A 189 13.62 4.78 -2.53
CA LEU A 189 12.78 5.00 -1.36
C LEU A 189 13.14 4.06 -0.21
N GLY A 190 13.34 2.77 -0.50
CA GLY A 190 13.68 1.74 0.48
C GLY A 190 15.02 2.00 1.16
N VAL A 191 16.04 2.42 0.42
CA VAL A 191 17.34 2.81 1.00
C VAL A 191 17.16 4.00 1.94
N VAL A 192 16.44 5.04 1.51
CA VAL A 192 16.18 6.21 2.37
C VAL A 192 15.40 5.81 3.63
N MET A 193 14.37 4.98 3.48
CA MET A 193 13.59 4.48 4.63
C MET A 193 14.47 3.64 5.55
N ALA A 194 15.25 2.69 5.03
CA ALA A 194 16.14 1.86 5.84
C ALA A 194 17.14 2.69 6.65
N LEU A 195 17.72 3.74 6.08
CA LEU A 195 18.62 4.64 6.80
C LEU A 195 17.93 5.47 7.88
N LEU A 196 16.63 5.77 7.70
CA LEU A 196 15.81 6.47 8.69
C LEU A 196 15.23 5.52 9.74
N TYR A 197 15.33 4.20 9.55
CA TYR A 197 14.74 3.21 10.44
C TYR A 197 15.24 3.29 11.88
N PRO A 198 16.54 3.47 12.18
CA PRO A 198 17.00 3.56 13.57
C PRO A 198 16.38 4.72 14.35
N VAL A 199 16.13 5.85 13.65
CA VAL A 199 15.47 7.01 14.24
C VAL A 199 13.99 6.73 14.46
N PHE A 200 13.35 6.04 13.53
CA PHE A 200 11.95 5.66 13.62
C PHE A 200 11.71 4.63 14.74
N ASP A 201 12.59 3.63 14.83
CA ASP A 201 12.56 2.57 15.83
C ASP A 201 12.82 3.11 17.24
N TYR A 202 13.77 4.05 17.40
CA TYR A 202 14.01 4.74 18.68
C TYR A 202 12.82 5.59 19.17
N LEU A 203 11.94 6.04 18.27
CA LEU A 203 10.80 6.90 18.60
C LEU A 203 9.51 6.13 18.91
N LEU A 204 9.47 4.82 18.66
CA LEU A 204 8.33 3.93 18.90
C LEU A 204 8.49 3.13 20.19
#